data_AF-A0A956YFV4-F1
#
_entry.id   AF-A0A956YFV4-F1
#
_cell.length_a   1.000
_cell.length_b   1.000
_cell.length_c   1.000
_cell.angle_alpha   90.00
_cell.angle_beta   90.00
_cell.angle_gamma   90.00
#
_symmetry.space_group_name_H-M   'P 1'
#
loop_
_entity.id
_entity.type
_entity.pdbx_description
1 polymer ?
#
loop_
_entity_poly.entity_id
_entity_poly.type
_entity_poly.pdbx_seq_one_letter_code
_entity_poly.pdbx_strand_id
1 'polypeptide(L)'
;MNRTFATIHKVLTSFIGLGVFAQMFFAGIWHAGVVNTPDAHVFFGLSLLLAALVALIAAAVGKMPKAIIGRTALLFFLILLQPILIEGRRNGLPFISAFHALNAPFIGIVSSIVAAMSREAGKDMETAVSVATGD
;
A
#
# COMPACT_ATOMS: atom_id res chain seq x y z
N MET A 1 -9.08 3.15 19.92
CA MET A 1 -8.30 2.53 18.84
C MET A 1 -7.26 1.60 19.48
N ASN A 2 -7.13 0.35 19.02
CA ASN A 2 -6.14 -0.57 19.58
C ASN A 2 -4.75 -0.22 19.03
N ARG A 3 -3.81 0.10 19.93
CA ARG A 3 -2.45 0.58 19.60
C ARG A 3 -1.66 -0.44 18.76
N THR A 4 -1.85 -1.73 18.99
CA THR A 4 -1.19 -2.80 18.22
C THR A 4 -1.63 -2.79 16.76
N PHE A 5 -2.94 -2.76 16.51
CA PHE A 5 -3.48 -2.72 15.15
C PHE A 5 -3.10 -1.43 14.42
N ALA A 6 -3.05 -0.30 15.12
CA ALA A 6 -2.59 0.96 14.55
C ALA A 6 -1.12 0.92 14.11
N THR A 7 -0.25 0.32 14.94
CA THR A 7 1.16 0.13 14.60
C THR A 7 1.32 -0.82 13.42
N ILE A 8 0.62 -1.96 13.41
CA ILE A 8 0.64 -2.92 12.28
C ILE A 8 0.23 -2.21 10.99
N HIS A 9 -0.89 -1.50 11.00
CA HIS A 9 -1.37 -0.75 9.83
C HIS A 9 -0.35 0.28 9.34
N LYS A 10 0.25 1.07 10.23
CA LYS A 10 1.28 2.06 9.89
C LYS A 10 2.53 1.42 9.27
N VAL A 11 3.02 0.32 9.84
CA VAL A 11 4.19 -0.39 9.34
C VAL A 11 3.91 -0.95 7.95
N LEU A 12 2.78 -1.62 7.76
CA LEU A 12 2.40 -2.20 6.48
C LEU A 12 2.19 -1.13 5.40
N THR A 13 1.51 -0.03 5.72
CA THR A 13 1.29 1.05 4.76
C THR A 13 2.59 1.74 4.36
N SER A 14 3.55 1.87 5.28
CA SER A 14 4.89 2.39 4.99
C SER A 14 5.72 1.40 4.15
N PHE A 15 5.64 0.10 4.47
CA PHE A 15 6.25 -0.98 3.69
C PHE A 15 5.74 -0.99 2.26
N ILE A 16 4.42 -0.82 2.04
CA ILE A 16 3.84 -0.71 0.70
C ILE A 16 4.42 0.47 -0.06
N GLY A 17 4.51 1.64 0.57
CA GLY A 17 5.01 2.86 -0.07
C GLY A 17 6.45 2.69 -0.56
N LEU A 18 7.34 2.20 0.32
CA LEU A 18 8.72 1.89 -0.04
C LEU A 18 8.81 0.72 -1.04
N GLY A 19 7.95 -0.29 -0.87
CA GLY A 19 7.89 -1.46 -1.72
C GLY A 19 7.55 -1.13 -3.17
N VAL A 20 6.69 -0.15 -3.42
CA VAL A 20 6.40 0.33 -4.78
C VAL A 20 7.66 0.88 -5.46
N PHE A 21 8.53 1.60 -4.75
CA PHE A 21 9.80 2.03 -5.34
C PHE A 21 10.70 0.85 -5.71
N ALA A 22 10.80 -0.15 -4.83
CA ALA A 22 11.55 -1.37 -5.11
C ALA A 22 10.94 -2.17 -6.28
N GLN A 23 9.61 -2.19 -6.42
CA GLN A 23 8.92 -2.79 -7.57
C GLN A 23 9.34 -2.18 -8.90
N MET A 24 9.42 -0.84 -8.97
CA MET A 24 9.87 -0.14 -10.17
C MET A 24 11.32 -0.47 -10.51
N PHE A 25 12.19 -0.59 -9.49
CA PHE A 25 13.57 -1.02 -9.66
C PHE A 25 13.66 -2.46 -10.20
N PHE A 26 12.92 -3.41 -9.62
CA PHE A 26 12.91 -4.80 -10.09
C PHE A 26 12.35 -4.94 -11.51
N ALA A 27 11.32 -4.16 -11.86
CA ALA A 27 10.84 -4.07 -13.24
C ALA A 27 11.94 -3.54 -14.17
N GLY A 28 12.68 -2.52 -13.77
CA GLY A 28 13.79 -1.95 -14.51
C GLY A 28 14.94 -2.94 -14.74
N ILE A 29 15.37 -3.69 -13.71
CA ILE A 29 16.38 -4.76 -13.83
C ILE A 29 15.99 -5.76 -14.91
N TRP A 30 14.73 -6.21 -14.91
CA TRP A 30 14.24 -7.16 -15.91
C TRP A 30 14.20 -6.54 -17.32
N HIS A 31 13.68 -5.32 -17.47
CA HIS A 31 13.65 -4.65 -18.78
C HIS A 31 15.05 -4.34 -19.33
N ALA A 32 16.04 -4.14 -18.45
CA ALA A 32 17.44 -3.96 -18.82
C ALA A 32 18.15 -5.28 -19.21
N GLY A 33 17.48 -6.43 -19.10
CA GLY A 33 18.05 -7.74 -19.44
C GLY A 33 19.08 -8.26 -18.43
N VAL A 34 19.13 -7.70 -17.22
CA VAL A 34 20.04 -8.15 -16.16
C VAL A 34 19.64 -9.54 -15.62
N VAL A 35 18.35 -9.85 -15.65
CA VAL A 35 17.78 -11.16 -15.30
C VAL A 35 16.84 -11.64 -16.41
N ASN A 36 16.73 -12.96 -16.56
CA ASN A 36 15.92 -13.57 -17.63
C ASN A 36 14.41 -13.57 -17.35
N THR A 37 14.01 -13.51 -16.07
CA THR A 37 12.60 -13.59 -15.65
C THR A 37 12.22 -12.45 -14.71
N PRO A 38 10.94 -12.02 -14.70
CA PRO A 38 10.45 -10.98 -13.79
C PRO A 38 10.11 -11.50 -12.38
N ASP A 39 10.59 -12.68 -11.99
CA ASP A 39 10.09 -13.40 -10.81
C ASP A 39 10.20 -12.56 -9.52
N ALA A 40 11.33 -11.88 -9.31
CA ALA A 40 11.51 -11.00 -8.16
C ALA A 40 10.47 -9.87 -8.10
N HIS A 41 10.18 -9.24 -9.24
CA HIS A 41 9.14 -8.22 -9.35
C HIS A 41 7.76 -8.82 -9.03
N VAL A 42 7.43 -9.97 -9.61
CA VAL A 42 6.12 -10.64 -9.41
C VAL A 42 5.93 -11.08 -7.96
N PHE A 43 6.86 -11.86 -7.40
CA PHE A 43 6.76 -12.36 -6.03
C PHE A 43 6.72 -11.23 -5.01
N PHE A 44 7.58 -10.22 -5.17
CA PHE A 44 7.55 -9.07 -4.28
C PHE A 44 6.22 -8.30 -4.43
N GLY A 45 5.62 -8.25 -5.62
CA GLY A 45 4.34 -7.58 -5.86
C GLY A 45 3.19 -8.27 -5.14
N LEU A 46 3.17 -9.61 -5.14
CA LEU A 46 2.22 -10.40 -4.37
C LEU A 46 2.36 -10.16 -2.86
N SER A 47 3.58 -9.94 -2.37
CA SER A 47 3.80 -9.58 -0.96
C SER A 47 3.18 -8.21 -0.61
N LEU A 48 3.21 -7.23 -1.52
CA LEU A 48 2.56 -5.94 -1.33
C LEU A 48 1.04 -6.06 -1.32
N LEU A 49 0.46 -6.93 -2.16
CA LEU A 49 -0.97 -7.22 -2.15
C LEU A 49 -1.40 -7.83 -0.82
N LEU A 50 -0.66 -8.81 -0.32
CA LEU A 50 -0.91 -9.41 1.00
C LEU A 50 -0.78 -8.36 2.11
N ALA A 51 0.27 -7.54 2.09
CA ALA A 51 0.47 -6.46 3.06
C ALA A 51 -0.71 -5.46 3.06
N ALA A 52 -1.25 -5.11 1.88
CA ALA A 52 -2.38 -4.21 1.77
C ALA A 52 -3.68 -4.82 2.33
N LEU A 53 -3.91 -6.13 2.10
CA LEU A 53 -5.03 -6.85 2.70
C LEU A 53 -4.92 -6.87 4.23
N VAL A 54 -3.74 -7.22 4.77
CA VAL A 54 -3.51 -7.25 6.22
C VAL A 54 -3.64 -5.84 6.82
N ALA A 55 -3.16 -4.80 6.13
CA ALA A 55 -3.36 -3.42 6.56
C ALA A 55 -4.85 -3.07 6.64
N LEU A 56 -5.63 -3.42 5.61
CA LEU A 56 -7.08 -3.17 5.61
C LEU A 56 -7.78 -3.88 6.77
N ILE A 57 -7.45 -5.15 7.02
CA ILE A 57 -7.96 -5.92 8.15
C ILE A 57 -7.57 -5.24 9.48
N ALA A 58 -6.31 -4.82 9.63
CA ALA A 58 -5.84 -4.14 10.82
C ALA A 58 -6.59 -2.82 11.07
N ALA A 59 -6.87 -2.04 10.03
CA ALA A 59 -7.64 -0.81 10.13
C ALA A 59 -9.09 -1.06 10.57
N ALA A 60 -9.74 -2.08 10.00
CA ALA A 60 -11.11 -2.45 10.30
C ALA A 60 -11.24 -3.03 11.72
N VAL A 61 -10.42 -4.02 12.07
CA VAL A 61 -10.42 -4.67 13.40
C VAL A 61 -9.97 -3.70 14.49
N GLY A 62 -9.00 -2.82 14.19
CA GLY A 62 -8.55 -1.74 15.07
C GLY A 62 -9.58 -0.62 15.27
N LYS A 63 -10.72 -0.68 14.55
CA LYS A 63 -11.79 0.33 14.53
C LYS A 63 -11.25 1.73 14.28
N MET A 64 -10.36 1.85 13.30
CA MET A 64 -9.80 3.14 12.89
C MET A 64 -10.89 4.04 12.29
N PRO A 65 -10.68 5.37 12.23
CA PRO A 65 -11.60 6.28 11.55
C PRO A 65 -11.97 5.80 10.15
N LYS A 66 -13.26 5.93 9.77
CA LYS A 66 -13.78 5.48 8.45
C LYS A 66 -12.97 6.03 7.27
N ALA A 67 -12.44 7.25 7.42
CA ALA A 67 -11.57 7.90 6.45
C ALA A 67 -10.25 7.14 6.19
N ILE A 68 -9.67 6.50 7.22
CA ILE A 68 -8.46 5.66 7.10
C ILE A 68 -8.82 4.32 6.48
N ILE A 69 -9.92 3.69 6.94
CA ILE A 69 -10.38 2.40 6.39
C ILE A 69 -10.68 2.54 4.89
N GLY A 70 -11.44 3.56 4.48
CA GLY A 70 -11.79 3.77 3.08
C GLY A 70 -10.58 4.00 2.17
N ARG A 71 -9.58 4.78 2.62
CA ARG A 71 -8.34 4.98 1.85
C ARG A 71 -7.44 3.75 1.84
N THR A 72 -7.44 2.96 2.91
CA THR A 72 -6.74 1.66 2.93
C THR A 72 -7.41 0.65 2.01
N ALA A 73 -8.75 0.67 1.91
CA ALA A 73 -9.49 -0.14 0.95
C ALA A 73 -9.21 0.28 -0.49
N LEU A 74 -9.16 1.59 -0.76
CA LEU A 74 -8.70 2.11 -2.05
C LEU A 74 -7.27 1.64 -2.36
N LEU A 75 -6.34 1.74 -1.41
CA LEU A 75 -4.96 1.26 -1.59
C LEU A 75 -4.92 -0.22 -1.96
N PHE A 76 -5.66 -1.06 -1.23
CA PHE A 76 -5.78 -2.49 -1.53
C PHE A 76 -6.34 -2.71 -2.95
N PHE A 77 -7.41 -2.00 -3.31
CA PHE A 77 -8.01 -2.11 -4.64
C PHE A 77 -7.04 -1.70 -5.76
N LEU A 78 -6.30 -0.60 -5.59
CA LEU A 78 -5.30 -0.16 -6.57
C LEU A 78 -4.20 -1.21 -6.76
N ILE A 79 -3.74 -1.87 -5.68
CA ILE A 79 -2.74 -2.94 -5.77
C ILE A 79 -3.34 -4.20 -6.41
N LEU A 80 -4.56 -4.59 -6.03
CA LEU A 80 -5.29 -5.72 -6.63
C LEU A 80 -5.50 -5.55 -8.13
N LEU A 81 -5.66 -4.30 -8.59
CA LEU A 81 -5.83 -3.98 -10.00
C LEU A 81 -4.53 -4.19 -10.81
N GLN A 82 -3.35 -4.14 -10.20
CA GLN A 82 -2.07 -4.27 -10.91
C GLN A 82 -1.92 -5.55 -11.75
N PRO A 83 -2.16 -6.77 -11.22
CA PRO A 83 -2.12 -8.00 -12.02
C PRO A 83 -3.18 -8.03 -13.13
N ILE A 84 -4.33 -7.39 -12.93
CA ILE A 84 -5.39 -7.29 -13.96
C ILE A 84 -4.94 -6.38 -15.11
N LEU A 85 -4.33 -5.25 -14.79
CA LEU A 85 -3.84 -4.30 -15.80
C LEU A 85 -2.74 -4.94 -16.66
N ILE A 86 -1.79 -5.64 -16.05
CA ILE A 86 -0.72 -6.29 -16.83
C ILE A 86 -1.24 -7.43 -17.70
N GLU A 87 -2.29 -8.16 -17.27
CA GLU A 87 -2.95 -9.20 -18.05
C GLU A 87 -3.58 -8.65 -19.35
N GLY A 88 -3.94 -7.35 -19.37
CA GLY A 88 -4.34 -6.66 -20.60
C GLY A 88 -3.32 -6.81 -21.74
N ARG A 89 -2.03 -6.89 -21.43
CA ARG A 89 -0.97 -7.10 -22.44
C ARG A 89 -1.08 -8.46 -23.12
N ARG A 90 -1.38 -9.53 -22.35
CA ARG A 90 -1.54 -10.89 -22.85
C ARG A 90 -2.81 -11.04 -23.70
N ASN A 91 -3.83 -10.25 -23.41
CA ASN A 91 -5.08 -10.21 -24.15
C ASN A 91 -5.07 -9.26 -25.36
N GLY A 92 -3.91 -8.75 -25.78
CA GLY A 92 -3.80 -7.87 -26.95
C GLY A 92 -4.34 -6.45 -26.73
N LEU A 93 -4.44 -5.99 -25.47
CA LEU A 93 -4.92 -4.66 -25.08
C LEU A 93 -3.79 -3.84 -24.44
N PRO A 94 -2.75 -3.44 -25.22
CA PRO A 94 -1.56 -2.79 -24.69
C PRO A 94 -1.86 -1.45 -24.01
N PHE A 95 -2.87 -0.71 -24.47
CA PHE A 95 -3.31 0.54 -23.85
C PHE A 95 -3.81 0.32 -22.41
N ILE A 96 -4.54 -0.77 -22.15
CA ILE A 96 -4.99 -1.12 -20.78
C ILE A 96 -3.76 -1.45 -19.91
N SER A 97 -2.79 -2.17 -20.48
CA SER A 97 -1.57 -2.51 -19.74
C SER A 97 -0.69 -1.31 -19.39
N ALA A 98 -0.78 -0.20 -20.13
CA ALA A 98 -0.08 1.03 -19.78
C ALA A 98 -0.55 1.62 -18.43
N PHE A 99 -1.80 1.36 -18.05
CA PHE A 99 -2.30 1.77 -16.73
C PHE A 99 -1.61 1.03 -15.59
N HIS A 100 -1.01 -0.14 -15.79
CA HIS A 100 -0.20 -0.81 -14.76
C HIS A 100 0.94 0.10 -14.30
N ALA A 101 1.73 0.60 -15.25
CA ALA A 101 2.84 1.51 -14.99
C ALA A 101 2.36 2.85 -14.41
N LEU A 102 1.24 3.38 -14.90
CA LEU A 102 0.66 4.63 -14.39
C LEU A 102 0.10 4.48 -12.97
N ASN A 103 -0.52 3.35 -12.63
CA ASN A 103 -1.15 3.10 -11.33
C ASN A 103 -0.12 2.91 -10.20
N ALA A 104 1.12 2.48 -10.52
CA ALA A 104 2.18 2.30 -9.54
C ALA A 104 2.48 3.58 -8.71
N PRO A 105 2.77 4.77 -9.31
CA PRO A 105 2.97 5.99 -8.54
C PRO A 105 1.71 6.41 -7.75
N PHE A 106 0.50 6.17 -8.26
CA PHE A 106 -0.73 6.43 -7.49
C PHE A 106 -0.80 5.61 -6.21
N ILE A 107 -0.42 4.32 -6.25
CA ILE A 107 -0.32 3.48 -5.05
C ILE A 107 0.66 4.09 -4.06
N GLY A 108 1.84 4.54 -4.51
CA GLY A 108 2.84 5.19 -3.66
C GLY A 108 2.32 6.45 -2.97
N ILE A 109 1.60 7.31 -3.71
CA ILE A 109 0.96 8.52 -3.17
C ILE A 109 -0.10 8.16 -2.13
N VAL A 110 -1.04 7.27 -2.46
CA VAL A 110 -2.12 6.87 -1.55
C VAL A 110 -1.56 6.21 -0.29
N SER A 111 -0.57 5.33 -0.43
CA SER A 111 0.14 4.72 0.70
C SER A 111 0.75 5.78 1.63
N SER A 112 1.42 6.79 1.07
CA SER A 112 2.03 7.88 1.84
C SER A 112 0.99 8.72 2.59
N ILE A 113 -0.14 9.02 1.94
CA ILE A 113 -1.28 9.73 2.57
C ILE A 113 -1.85 8.91 3.74
N VAL A 114 -2.10 7.62 3.53
CA VAL A 114 -2.66 6.73 4.57
C VAL A 114 -1.70 6.60 5.76
N ALA A 115 -0.40 6.48 5.50
CA ALA A 115 0.62 6.42 6.54
C ALA A 115 0.70 7.74 7.35
N ALA A 116 0.58 8.89 6.70
CA ALA A 116 0.56 10.21 7.36
C ALA A 116 -0.68 10.37 8.26
N MET A 117 -1.87 10.06 7.75
CA MET A 117 -3.12 10.13 8.51
C MET A 117 -3.09 9.25 9.77
N SER A 118 -2.45 8.08 9.68
CA SER A 118 -2.34 7.16 10.82
C SER A 118 -1.39 7.68 11.90
N ARG A 119 -0.43 8.54 11.55
CA ARG A 119 0.44 9.23 12.51
C ARG A 119 -0.30 10.34 13.24
N GLU A 120 -1.08 11.14 12.51
CA GLU A 120 -1.87 12.25 13.06
C GLU A 120 -2.92 11.74 14.04
N ALA A 121 -3.69 10.71 13.65
CA ALA A 121 -4.66 10.07 14.53
C ALA A 121 -4.05 9.48 15.82
N GLY A 122 -2.77 9.09 15.78
CA GLY A 122 -2.04 8.64 16.97
C GLY A 122 -1.67 9.79 17.91
N LYS A 123 -1.25 10.94 17.37
CA LYS A 123 -0.87 12.13 18.14
C LYS A 123 -2.06 12.76 18.85
N ASP A 124 -3.19 12.91 18.16
CA ASP A 124 -4.40 13.52 18.73
C ASP A 124 -4.88 12.72 19.96
N MET A 125 -4.71 11.40 19.93
CA MET A 125 -5.07 10.52 21.03
C MET A 125 -4.10 10.64 22.22
N GLU A 126 -2.81 10.83 21.98
CA GLU A 126 -1.79 11.05 23.02
C GLU A 126 -1.99 12.40 23.73
N THR A 127 -2.24 13.46 22.98
CA THR A 127 -2.59 14.78 23.53
C THR A 127 -3.86 14.74 24.37
N ALA A 128 -4.91 14.07 23.90
CA ALA A 128 -6.17 13.94 24.65
C ALA A 128 -5.99 13.19 25.98
N VAL A 129 -5.13 12.17 26.02
CA VAL A 129 -4.81 11.43 27.25
C VAL A 129 -4.00 12.29 28.23
N SER A 130 -3.02 13.05 27.76
CA SER A 130 -2.24 13.97 28.60
C SER A 130 -3.14 15.05 29.22
N VAL A 131 -4.02 15.69 28.43
CA VAL A 131 -4.99 16.68 28.95
C VAL A 131 -5.94 16.07 29.99
N ALA A 132 -6.37 14.83 29.80
CA ALA A 132 -7.25 14.14 30.74
C ALA A 132 -6.56 13.66 32.02
N THR A 133 -5.23 13.49 32.00
CA THR A 133 -4.44 13.03 33.16
C THR A 133 -3.81 14.16 33.97
N GLY A 134 -3.87 15.40 33.47
CA GLY A 134 -3.51 16.60 34.22
C GLY A 134 -2.01 16.83 34.38
N ASP A 135 -1.20 16.31 33.46
CA ASP A 135 0.23 16.68 33.32
C ASP A 135 0.39 18.05 32.62
#